data_AF-A0A2S5B8M9-F1
#
_entry.id   AF-A0A2S5B8M9-F1
#
_cell.length_a   1.000
_cell.length_b   1.000
_cell.length_c   1.000
_cell.angle_alpha   90.00
_cell.angle_beta   90.00
_cell.angle_gamma   90.00
#
_symmetry.space_group_name_H-M   'P 1'
#
loop_
_entity.id
_entity.type
_entity.pdbx_description
1 polymer ?
#
loop_
_entity_poly.entity_id
_entity_poly.type
_entity_poly.pdbx_seq_one_letter_code
_entity_poly.pdbx_strand_id
1 'polypeptide(L)'
;MPVLVAIGCSSSLGSLALQRFLATAAHPIRWRIYANYRAEGKPTFPGSESCTWLPCNLESLQDVKSFAKQIRAKERAVDVLLLNAATWDTTAREVKVGGERWTREAVVNHLAQHYLVHLLADRLQASGEDGSLERARIVMTTSNLHKSVASLADLSSLLRRPSTISSTDPAAEATSTAASDLAASSASAPTRQTSGRERYSASKAAQLLSAHYWRRVFSVKEGTNAAPSADETARSSPRAVDIVAVSPGFVPSTNLSRDSNWIARLLMRYVLSWAPFAVSSDEGAGRIARCLPPYEAASNVGNSEATATADPLATLFASLPPSDILYISQSSSTPLDSAADAEGSSRYRVEGGAVGEWFKAGANWEEVQRILGSAIPTRKEMDSWDL
;
A
#
# COMPACT_ATOMS: atom_id res chain seq x y z
N MET A 1 -13.55 -16.46 -13.20
CA MET A 1 -13.53 -15.03 -13.62
C MET A 1 -12.70 -14.31 -12.58
N PRO A 2 -11.63 -13.62 -12.98
CA PRO A 2 -10.70 -13.00 -12.07
C PRO A 2 -11.35 -11.80 -11.37
N VAL A 3 -10.90 -11.59 -10.13
CA VAL A 3 -11.42 -10.62 -9.19
C VAL A 3 -10.35 -9.59 -8.87
N LEU A 4 -10.65 -8.33 -9.15
CA LEU A 4 -9.85 -7.18 -8.73
C LEU A 4 -10.54 -6.47 -7.56
N VAL A 5 -9.83 -6.32 -6.45
CA VAL A 5 -10.23 -5.47 -5.33
C VAL A 5 -9.33 -4.24 -5.32
N ALA A 6 -9.89 -3.03 -5.36
CA ALA A 6 -9.14 -1.80 -5.46
C ALA A 6 -9.57 -0.76 -4.41
N ILE A 7 -8.61 -0.23 -3.64
CA ILE A 7 -8.87 0.87 -2.71
C ILE A 7 -8.18 2.16 -3.15
N GLY A 8 -8.86 3.29 -2.95
CA GLY A 8 -8.36 4.61 -3.35
C GLY A 8 -8.47 4.91 -4.84
N CYS A 9 -9.39 4.24 -5.56
CA CYS A 9 -9.56 4.38 -7.01
C CYS A 9 -10.77 5.25 -7.41
N SER A 10 -11.36 5.97 -6.45
CA SER A 10 -12.49 6.86 -6.68
C SER A 10 -12.12 8.24 -7.26
N SER A 11 -10.83 8.61 -7.28
CA SER A 11 -10.38 9.91 -7.79
C SER A 11 -8.89 9.92 -8.13
N SER A 12 -8.45 10.99 -8.82
CA SER A 12 -7.04 11.30 -9.10
C SER A 12 -6.28 10.13 -9.77
N LEU A 13 -5.06 9.82 -9.33
CA LEU A 13 -4.25 8.75 -9.92
C LEU A 13 -4.95 7.39 -9.91
N GLY A 14 -5.67 7.07 -8.83
CA GLY A 14 -6.35 5.79 -8.71
C GLY A 14 -7.48 5.61 -9.72
N SER A 15 -8.30 6.67 -9.94
CA SER A 15 -9.36 6.60 -10.96
C SER A 15 -8.79 6.54 -12.37
N LEU A 16 -7.69 7.25 -12.65
CA LEU A 16 -7.02 7.18 -13.95
C LEU A 16 -6.37 5.80 -14.20
N ALA A 17 -5.77 5.20 -13.16
CA ALA A 17 -5.18 3.87 -13.25
C ALA A 17 -6.26 2.80 -13.48
N LEU A 18 -7.38 2.91 -12.76
CA LEU A 18 -8.52 2.02 -12.94
C LEU A 18 -9.22 2.23 -14.30
N GLN A 19 -9.37 3.49 -14.74
CA GLN A 19 -9.90 3.81 -16.07
C GLN A 19 -9.02 3.20 -17.17
N ARG A 20 -7.69 3.28 -17.05
CA ARG A 20 -6.79 2.61 -17.99
C ARG A 20 -6.98 1.11 -18.00
N PHE A 21 -6.99 0.49 -16.82
CA PHE A 21 -7.23 -0.94 -16.69
C PHE A 21 -8.55 -1.35 -17.37
N LEU A 22 -9.62 -0.58 -17.18
CA LEU A 22 -10.91 -0.81 -17.81
C LEU A 22 -10.93 -0.55 -19.32
N ALA A 23 -10.22 0.48 -19.78
CA ALA A 23 -10.17 0.91 -21.18
C ALA A 23 -9.29 0.00 -22.05
N THR A 24 -8.43 -0.81 -21.44
CA THR A 24 -7.62 -1.79 -22.16
C THR A 24 -8.55 -2.84 -22.78
N ALA A 25 -8.87 -2.64 -24.06
CA ALA A 25 -9.66 -3.53 -24.92
C ALA A 25 -9.03 -4.93 -25.11
N ALA A 26 -7.84 -5.16 -24.55
CA ALA A 26 -7.07 -6.39 -24.63
C ALA A 26 -7.34 -7.38 -23.49
N HIS A 27 -8.34 -7.16 -22.62
CA HIS A 27 -8.71 -8.19 -21.64
C HIS A 27 -9.60 -9.26 -22.31
N PRO A 28 -9.08 -10.47 -22.61
CA PRO A 28 -9.91 -11.57 -23.15
C PRO A 28 -10.93 -12.06 -22.13
N ILE A 29 -10.69 -11.75 -20.85
CA ILE A 29 -11.42 -12.24 -19.71
C ILE A 29 -12.11 -11.05 -19.06
N ARG A 30 -13.41 -11.23 -18.79
CA ARG A 30 -14.20 -10.27 -18.04
C ARG A 30 -13.79 -10.32 -16.55
N TRP A 31 -13.51 -9.16 -15.97
CA TRP A 31 -13.17 -9.01 -14.56
C TRP A 31 -14.40 -8.71 -13.70
N ARG A 32 -14.40 -9.22 -12.48
CA ARG A 32 -15.25 -8.68 -11.40
C ARG A 32 -14.42 -7.69 -10.60
N ILE A 33 -14.88 -6.45 -10.54
CA ILE A 33 -14.10 -5.36 -9.92
C ILE A 33 -14.88 -4.82 -8.73
N TYR A 34 -14.26 -4.85 -7.54
CA TYR A 34 -14.75 -4.25 -6.32
C TYR A 34 -13.88 -3.07 -5.95
N ALA A 35 -14.47 -1.88 -5.84
CA ALA A 35 -13.73 -0.68 -5.51
C ALA A 35 -14.35 0.05 -4.33
N ASN A 36 -13.52 0.64 -3.47
CA ASN A 36 -14.05 1.42 -2.36
C ASN A 36 -14.41 2.85 -2.75
N TYR A 37 -15.45 3.39 -2.12
CA TYR A 37 -15.72 4.82 -2.14
C TYR A 37 -16.00 5.32 -0.70
N ARG A 38 -15.83 6.62 -0.50
CA ARG A 38 -16.26 7.30 0.74
C ARG A 38 -17.69 7.78 0.55
N ALA A 39 -18.44 7.97 1.64
CA ALA A 39 -19.87 8.27 1.61
C ALA A 39 -20.30 9.48 0.72
N GLU A 40 -19.39 10.38 0.37
CA GLU A 40 -19.62 11.62 -0.40
C GLU A 40 -19.92 11.43 -1.91
N GLY A 41 -20.38 10.25 -2.33
CA GLY A 41 -20.88 10.01 -3.68
C GLY A 41 -20.11 8.93 -4.44
N LYS A 42 -20.86 8.13 -5.23
CA LYS A 42 -20.27 7.11 -6.10
C LYS A 42 -19.42 7.79 -7.19
N PRO A 43 -18.24 7.25 -7.53
CA PRO A 43 -17.37 7.85 -8.54
C PRO A 43 -18.02 7.80 -9.93
N THR A 44 -17.79 8.85 -10.72
CA THR A 44 -18.25 8.95 -12.11
C THR A 44 -17.07 9.23 -13.01
N PHE A 45 -16.63 8.22 -13.76
CA PHE A 45 -15.64 8.32 -14.83
C PHE A 45 -15.86 7.18 -15.85
N PRO A 46 -15.31 7.26 -17.07
CA PRO A 46 -15.52 6.21 -18.08
C PRO A 46 -15.15 4.81 -17.57
N GLY A 47 -16.07 3.85 -17.65
CA GLY A 47 -15.88 2.47 -17.19
C GLY A 47 -16.26 2.24 -15.71
N SER A 48 -16.53 3.28 -14.92
CA SER A 48 -16.86 3.16 -13.50
C SER A 48 -18.12 2.32 -13.22
N GLU A 49 -19.03 2.21 -14.20
CA GLU A 49 -20.22 1.36 -14.18
C GLU A 49 -19.92 -0.15 -14.21
N SER A 50 -18.72 -0.52 -14.68
CA SER A 50 -18.24 -1.91 -14.65
C SER A 50 -17.72 -2.33 -13.27
N CYS A 51 -17.65 -1.40 -12.32
CA CYS A 51 -17.17 -1.64 -10.96
C CYS A 51 -18.33 -1.74 -9.96
N THR A 52 -18.21 -2.68 -9.02
CA THR A 52 -19.05 -2.73 -7.83
C THR A 52 -18.45 -1.84 -6.75
N TRP A 53 -19.05 -0.68 -6.53
CA TRP A 53 -18.61 0.28 -5.51
C TRP A 53 -19.18 -0.06 -4.13
N LEU A 54 -18.30 -0.28 -3.16
CA LEU A 54 -18.67 -0.58 -1.77
C LEU A 54 -18.19 0.55 -0.83
N PRO A 55 -19.00 0.97 0.16
CA PRO A 55 -18.60 2.00 1.10
C PRO A 55 -17.49 1.48 2.01
N CYS A 56 -16.42 2.25 2.18
CA CYS A 56 -15.37 1.96 3.15
C CYS A 56 -14.56 3.21 3.46
N ASN A 57 -14.63 3.69 4.69
CA ASN A 57 -13.71 4.71 5.21
C ASN A 57 -12.45 4.05 5.78
N LEU A 58 -11.30 4.27 5.13
CA LEU A 58 -10.02 3.72 5.59
C LEU A 58 -9.50 4.32 6.90
N GLU A 59 -10.18 5.32 7.47
CA GLU A 59 -9.90 5.80 8.84
C GLU A 59 -10.58 4.93 9.91
N SER A 60 -11.50 4.04 9.50
CA SER A 60 -12.22 3.09 10.37
C SER A 60 -11.81 1.65 10.00
N LEU A 61 -11.09 0.96 10.89
CA LEU A 61 -10.76 -0.44 10.64
C LEU A 61 -12.00 -1.35 10.67
N GLN A 62 -13.08 -0.93 11.32
CA GLN A 62 -14.36 -1.61 11.29
C GLN A 62 -15.02 -1.54 9.90
N ASP A 63 -14.87 -0.40 9.21
CA ASP A 63 -15.29 -0.26 7.81
C ASP A 63 -14.45 -1.17 6.90
N VAL A 64 -13.14 -1.24 7.14
CA VAL A 64 -12.23 -2.14 6.40
C VAL A 64 -12.66 -3.60 6.58
N LYS A 65 -13.00 -4.00 7.82
CA LYS A 65 -13.52 -5.34 8.14
C LYS A 65 -14.84 -5.62 7.44
N SER A 66 -15.75 -4.66 7.44
CA SER A 66 -17.06 -4.74 6.78
C SER A 66 -16.94 -4.81 5.25
N PHE A 67 -16.01 -4.06 4.66
CA PHE A 67 -15.66 -4.10 3.24
C PHE A 67 -15.10 -5.48 2.84
N ALA A 68 -14.12 -5.99 3.60
CA ALA A 68 -13.55 -7.32 3.36
C ALA A 68 -14.60 -8.42 3.53
N LYS A 69 -15.50 -8.33 4.52
CA LYS A 69 -16.61 -9.27 4.73
C LYS A 69 -17.53 -9.34 3.51
N GLN A 70 -17.86 -8.20 2.91
CA GLN A 70 -18.70 -8.15 1.70
C GLN A 70 -18.02 -8.82 0.49
N ILE A 71 -16.72 -8.63 0.33
CA ILE A 71 -15.94 -9.31 -0.73
C ILE A 71 -15.91 -10.82 -0.47
N ARG A 72 -15.58 -11.25 0.75
CA ARG A 72 -15.49 -12.69 1.11
C ARG A 72 -16.82 -13.43 1.01
N ALA A 73 -17.94 -12.72 1.09
CA ALA A 73 -19.28 -13.29 0.91
C ALA A 73 -19.62 -13.52 -0.57
N LYS A 74 -19.00 -12.77 -1.49
CA LYS A 74 -19.27 -12.82 -2.94
C LYS A 74 -18.23 -13.62 -3.69
N GLU A 75 -16.98 -13.64 -3.22
CA GLU A 75 -15.85 -14.15 -3.97
C GLU A 75 -15.08 -15.21 -3.18
N ARG A 76 -14.82 -16.35 -3.85
CA ARG A 76 -14.00 -17.44 -3.31
C ARG A 76 -12.51 -17.09 -3.31
N ALA A 77 -12.07 -16.33 -4.31
CA ALA A 77 -10.68 -15.91 -4.51
C ALA A 77 -10.61 -14.42 -4.85
N VAL A 78 -9.45 -13.80 -4.58
CA VAL A 78 -9.11 -12.44 -5.00
C VAL A 78 -7.81 -12.53 -5.77
N ASP A 79 -7.84 -12.19 -7.04
CA ASP A 79 -6.71 -12.36 -7.95
C ASP A 79 -5.80 -11.15 -7.96
N VAL A 80 -6.36 -9.95 -7.78
CA VAL A 80 -5.57 -8.73 -7.67
C VAL A 80 -6.10 -7.85 -6.54
N LEU A 81 -5.19 -7.38 -5.68
CA LEU A 81 -5.48 -6.39 -4.64
C LEU A 81 -4.66 -5.12 -4.89
N LEU A 82 -5.33 -4.06 -5.35
CA LEU A 82 -4.74 -2.75 -5.58
C LEU A 82 -4.90 -1.84 -4.35
N LEU A 83 -3.79 -1.65 -3.64
CA LEU A 83 -3.64 -0.81 -2.45
C LEU A 83 -3.10 0.58 -2.86
N ASN A 84 -3.98 1.41 -3.44
CA ASN A 84 -3.61 2.73 -3.97
C ASN A 84 -3.91 3.90 -3.03
N ALA A 85 -4.82 3.74 -2.06
CA ALA A 85 -5.29 4.83 -1.24
C ALA A 85 -4.14 5.59 -0.54
N ALA A 86 -4.24 6.91 -0.51
CA ALA A 86 -3.31 7.75 0.21
C ALA A 86 -3.98 9.04 0.69
N THR A 87 -3.51 9.55 1.81
CA THR A 87 -3.77 10.90 2.32
C THR A 87 -2.47 11.58 2.73
N TRP A 88 -2.49 12.90 2.68
CA TRP A 88 -1.44 13.79 3.14
C TRP A 88 -2.12 15.00 3.77
N ASP A 89 -1.85 15.25 5.05
CA ASP A 89 -2.44 16.39 5.74
C ASP A 89 -1.33 17.38 6.14
N THR A 90 -1.50 18.63 5.72
CA THR A 90 -0.59 19.72 6.12
C THR A 90 -0.61 19.89 7.64
N THR A 91 -1.80 19.81 8.23
CA THR A 91 -2.03 19.81 9.68
C THR A 91 -2.10 18.39 10.21
N ALA A 92 -1.43 18.11 11.33
CA ALA A 92 -1.43 16.79 11.94
C ALA A 92 -2.83 16.39 12.42
N ARG A 93 -3.52 15.54 11.66
CA ARG A 93 -4.76 14.88 12.10
C ARG A 93 -4.45 13.52 12.71
N GLU A 94 -5.22 13.17 13.74
CA GLU A 94 -5.06 11.92 14.47
C GLU A 94 -6.30 11.06 14.35
N VAL A 95 -6.08 9.75 14.37
CA VAL A 95 -7.12 8.73 14.41
C VAL A 95 -6.82 7.81 15.58
N LYS A 96 -7.80 7.58 16.45
CA LYS A 96 -7.65 6.69 17.59
C LYS A 96 -7.90 5.25 17.13
N VAL A 97 -6.89 4.40 17.27
CA VAL A 97 -6.95 2.99 16.85
C VAL A 97 -6.23 2.14 17.90
N GLY A 98 -6.86 1.07 18.39
CA GLY A 98 -6.25 0.16 19.36
C GLY A 98 -5.83 0.83 20.67
N GLY A 99 -6.59 1.84 21.12
CA GLY A 99 -6.26 2.63 22.32
C GLY A 99 -5.17 3.70 22.13
N GLU A 100 -4.50 3.72 20.98
CA GLU A 100 -3.42 4.66 20.68
C GLU A 100 -3.85 5.76 19.69
N ARG A 101 -3.09 6.87 19.67
CA ARG A 101 -3.27 7.98 18.72
C ARG A 101 -2.29 7.84 17.57
N TRP A 102 -2.84 7.50 16.40
CA TRP A 102 -2.09 7.39 15.16
C TRP A 102 -2.27 8.64 14.32
N THR A 103 -1.25 8.96 13.53
CA THR A 103 -1.43 9.94 12.45
C THR A 103 -2.40 9.41 11.41
N ARG A 104 -3.20 10.28 10.82
CA ARG A 104 -4.15 9.88 9.77
C ARG A 104 -3.45 9.23 8.57
N GLU A 105 -2.26 9.72 8.19
CA GLU A 105 -1.44 9.12 7.15
C GLU A 105 -1.04 7.67 7.51
N ALA A 106 -0.66 7.40 8.77
CA ALA A 106 -0.35 6.04 9.22
C ALA A 106 -1.56 5.11 9.12
N VAL A 107 -2.76 5.58 9.51
CA VAL A 107 -3.97 4.75 9.44
C VAL A 107 -4.38 4.47 8.00
N VAL A 108 -4.56 5.53 7.19
CA VAL A 108 -5.11 5.40 5.83
C VAL A 108 -4.12 4.77 4.86
N ASN A 109 -2.85 5.19 4.89
CA ASN A 109 -1.87 4.76 3.90
C ASN A 109 -1.32 3.37 4.25
N HIS A 110 -1.27 3.03 5.54
CA HIS A 110 -0.62 1.80 5.99
C HIS A 110 -1.55 0.86 6.75
N LEU A 111 -2.00 1.18 7.97
CA LEU A 111 -2.70 0.20 8.83
C LEU A 111 -3.96 -0.38 8.19
N ALA A 112 -4.84 0.46 7.63
CA ALA A 112 -6.08 0.00 7.00
C ALA A 112 -5.79 -0.93 5.81
N GLN A 113 -4.74 -0.65 5.05
CA GLN A 113 -4.36 -1.45 3.88
C GLN A 113 -3.69 -2.75 4.31
N HIS A 114 -2.82 -2.69 5.31
CA HIS A 114 -2.20 -3.87 5.93
C HIS A 114 -3.26 -4.82 6.52
N TYR A 115 -4.27 -4.28 7.21
CA TYR A 115 -5.38 -5.06 7.75
C TYR A 115 -6.23 -5.68 6.64
N LEU A 116 -6.47 -4.95 5.55
CA LEU A 116 -7.22 -5.48 4.41
C LEU A 116 -6.53 -6.71 3.80
N VAL A 117 -5.20 -6.71 3.72
CA VAL A 117 -4.44 -7.91 3.28
C VAL A 117 -4.63 -9.05 4.28
N HIS A 118 -4.52 -8.79 5.59
CA HIS A 118 -4.81 -9.80 6.62
C HIS A 118 -6.21 -10.42 6.49
N LEU A 119 -7.22 -9.61 6.20
CA LEU A 119 -8.61 -10.04 6.07
C LEU A 119 -8.89 -10.82 4.79
N LEU A 120 -8.13 -10.57 3.71
CA LEU A 120 -8.29 -11.22 2.40
C LEU A 120 -7.19 -12.24 2.07
N ALA A 121 -6.27 -12.54 3.00
CA ALA A 121 -5.14 -13.43 2.77
C ALA A 121 -5.56 -14.82 2.28
N ASP A 122 -6.62 -15.39 2.86
CA ASP A 122 -7.20 -16.67 2.44
C ASP A 122 -7.73 -16.62 1.00
N ARG A 123 -8.32 -15.49 0.61
CA ARG A 123 -8.84 -15.28 -0.76
C ARG A 123 -7.72 -15.07 -1.77
N LEU A 124 -6.64 -14.41 -1.38
CA LEU A 124 -5.46 -14.23 -2.22
C LEU A 124 -4.77 -15.57 -2.50
N GLN A 125 -4.59 -16.42 -1.48
CA GLN A 125 -3.96 -17.74 -1.65
C GLN A 125 -4.82 -18.75 -2.42
N ALA A 126 -6.13 -18.52 -2.51
CA ALA A 126 -7.06 -19.32 -3.31
C ALA A 126 -7.08 -18.93 -4.80
N SER A 127 -6.43 -17.81 -5.18
CA SER A 127 -6.34 -17.38 -6.58
C SER A 127 -5.55 -18.37 -7.44
N GLY A 128 -5.99 -18.54 -8.68
CA GLY A 128 -5.39 -19.48 -9.64
C GLY A 128 -5.85 -20.93 -9.51
N GLU A 129 -6.71 -21.25 -8.54
CA GLU A 129 -7.39 -22.57 -8.49
C GLU A 129 -8.31 -22.81 -9.69
N ASP A 130 -8.96 -21.75 -10.20
CA ASP A 130 -9.88 -21.82 -11.34
C ASP A 130 -9.17 -21.58 -12.69
N GLY A 131 -7.84 -21.44 -12.68
CA GLY A 131 -7.01 -21.18 -13.86
C GLY A 131 -7.17 -19.77 -14.44
N SER A 132 -7.82 -18.83 -13.76
CA SER A 132 -8.04 -17.47 -14.29
C SER A 132 -6.79 -16.59 -14.29
N LEU A 133 -5.84 -16.84 -13.38
CA LEU A 133 -4.47 -16.32 -13.36
C LEU A 133 -3.53 -17.39 -12.78
N GLU A 134 -2.23 -17.26 -13.00
CA GLU A 134 -1.23 -18.17 -12.40
C GLU A 134 -1.21 -18.07 -10.85
N ARG A 135 -1.26 -16.85 -10.32
CA ARG A 135 -1.27 -16.54 -8.88
C ARG A 135 -1.83 -15.15 -8.61
N ALA A 136 -2.21 -14.89 -7.35
CA ALA A 136 -2.66 -13.58 -6.92
C ALA A 136 -1.53 -12.53 -6.92
N ARG A 137 -1.91 -11.26 -7.02
CA ARG A 137 -0.99 -10.11 -6.94
C ARG A 137 -1.51 -9.00 -6.03
N ILE A 138 -0.63 -8.50 -5.16
CA ILE A 138 -0.86 -7.29 -4.38
C ILE A 138 -0.02 -6.15 -4.98
N VAL A 139 -0.69 -5.07 -5.38
CA VAL A 139 -0.04 -3.86 -5.90
C VAL A 139 -0.19 -2.72 -4.89
N MET A 140 0.91 -2.26 -4.31
CA MET A 140 0.97 -1.22 -3.29
C MET A 140 1.53 0.07 -3.87
N THR A 141 0.75 1.15 -3.83
CA THR A 141 1.21 2.46 -4.27
C THR A 141 1.98 3.16 -3.17
N THR A 142 3.31 3.23 -3.33
CA THR A 142 4.26 3.86 -2.41
C THR A 142 4.75 5.21 -2.96
N SER A 143 5.86 5.74 -2.42
CA SER A 143 6.48 7.00 -2.85
C SER A 143 7.97 6.99 -2.56
N ASN A 144 8.79 7.63 -3.39
CA ASN A 144 10.19 7.90 -3.12
C ASN A 144 10.46 8.71 -1.83
N LEU A 145 9.43 9.30 -1.22
CA LEU A 145 9.55 9.96 0.07
C LEU A 145 9.88 9.01 1.23
N HIS A 146 9.69 7.69 1.09
CA HIS A 146 10.19 6.72 2.07
C HIS A 146 11.69 6.87 2.35
N LYS A 147 12.46 7.35 1.35
CA LYS A 147 13.92 7.58 1.44
C LYS A 147 14.30 8.66 2.45
N SER A 148 13.35 9.51 2.86
CA SER A 148 13.61 10.58 3.83
C SER A 148 13.50 10.12 5.29
N VAL A 149 13.16 8.86 5.55
CA VAL A 149 13.19 8.29 6.90
C VAL A 149 14.64 7.87 7.20
N ALA A 150 15.27 8.57 8.15
CA ALA A 150 16.68 8.39 8.47
C ALA A 150 16.95 7.11 9.28
N SER A 151 16.02 6.72 10.16
CA SER A 151 16.13 5.52 10.99
C SER A 151 14.80 4.79 11.12
N LEU A 152 14.84 3.45 11.18
CA LEU A 152 13.67 2.63 11.50
C LEU A 152 13.18 2.87 12.93
N ALA A 153 14.07 3.26 13.85
CA ALA A 153 13.71 3.57 15.23
C ALA A 153 12.80 4.81 15.34
N ASP A 154 12.92 5.74 14.39
CA ASP A 154 12.08 6.94 14.35
C ASP A 154 10.68 6.65 13.80
N LEU A 155 10.48 5.50 13.15
CA LEU A 155 9.24 5.24 12.42
C LEU A 155 8.03 5.25 13.35
N SER A 156 8.14 4.60 14.51
CA SER A 156 7.04 4.52 15.49
C SER A 156 6.64 5.90 16.02
N SER A 157 7.60 6.79 16.28
CA SER A 157 7.34 8.16 16.76
C SER A 157 6.83 9.10 15.66
N LEU A 158 7.11 8.79 14.39
CA LEU A 158 6.54 9.53 13.25
C LEU A 158 5.12 9.07 12.90
N LEU A 159 4.80 7.79 13.12
CA LEU A 159 3.48 7.22 12.84
C LEU A 159 2.47 7.48 13.96
N ARG A 160 2.92 7.59 15.21
CA ARG A 160 2.10 7.74 16.41
C ARG A 160 2.43 9.01 17.16
N ARG A 161 1.48 9.54 17.92
CA ARG A 161 1.80 10.50 18.99
C ARG A 161 1.86 9.77 20.33
N PRO A 162 2.86 10.07 21.18
CA PRO A 162 2.86 9.59 22.55
C PRO A 162 1.55 9.99 23.25
N SER A 163 0.96 9.05 23.97
CA SER A 163 -0.10 9.34 24.93
C SER A 163 0.54 10.08 26.09
N THR A 164 0.53 11.41 26.09
CA THR A 164 0.73 12.15 27.33
C THR A 164 -0.41 11.74 28.27
N ILE A 165 -0.09 10.94 29.29
CA ILE A 165 -0.96 10.70 30.43
C ILE A 165 -1.09 12.07 31.12
N SER A 166 -2.11 12.85 30.77
CA SER A 166 -2.53 14.00 31.55
C SER A 166 -3.57 13.50 32.54
N SER A 167 -3.11 12.89 33.64
CA SER A 167 -3.91 12.77 34.85
C SER A 167 -3.66 14.01 35.69
N THR A 168 -4.37 15.09 35.41
CA THR A 168 -4.61 16.15 36.38
C THR A 168 -6.00 16.72 36.12
N ASP A 169 -6.91 16.42 37.05
CA ASP A 169 -8.23 17.04 37.16
C ASP A 169 -8.11 18.57 37.17
N PRO A 170 -8.97 19.32 36.45
CA PRO A 170 -8.91 20.78 36.40
C PRO A 170 -9.59 21.46 37.61
N ALA A 171 -9.53 20.87 38.81
CA ALA A 171 -10.33 21.32 39.96
C ALA A 171 -9.55 21.65 41.24
N ALA A 172 -8.21 21.74 41.20
CA ALA A 172 -7.43 22.16 42.37
C ALA A 172 -6.18 22.93 41.94
N GLU A 173 -6.25 24.26 42.00
CA GLU A 173 -5.22 25.16 42.54
C GLU A 173 -5.52 26.61 42.12
N ALA A 174 -6.47 27.22 42.84
CA ALA A 174 -6.35 28.62 43.17
C ALA A 174 -5.53 28.72 44.46
N THR A 175 -4.73 29.79 44.59
CA THR A 175 -3.92 30.23 45.74
C THR A 175 -2.57 29.55 45.96
N SER A 176 -1.48 30.16 45.49
CA SER A 176 -0.61 30.98 46.36
C SER A 176 0.50 31.67 45.55
N THR A 177 0.87 32.85 46.03
CA THR A 177 1.80 33.82 45.46
C THR A 177 3.25 33.62 45.95
N ALA A 178 4.20 33.89 45.03
CA ALA A 178 5.55 34.45 45.23
C ALA A 178 6.57 33.74 46.15
N ALA A 179 7.64 33.18 45.57
CA ALA A 179 9.01 33.72 45.63
C ALA A 179 10.09 32.66 45.27
N SER A 180 10.89 33.00 44.24
CA SER A 180 12.30 32.71 44.00
C SER A 180 12.95 31.36 44.39
N ASP A 181 13.40 30.69 43.32
CA ASP A 181 14.79 30.25 43.08
C ASP A 181 15.33 28.90 43.59
N LEU A 182 15.82 28.16 42.58
CA LEU A 182 16.79 27.07 42.57
C LEU A 182 16.43 25.75 43.27
N ALA A 183 15.78 24.86 42.52
CA ALA A 183 16.13 23.44 42.50
C ALA A 183 15.69 22.78 41.20
N ALA A 184 16.54 21.89 40.70
CA ALA A 184 16.40 21.12 39.47
C ALA A 184 15.01 20.52 39.25
N SER A 185 14.49 20.62 38.02
CA SER A 185 13.63 19.59 37.48
C SER A 185 13.82 19.47 35.97
N SER A 186 13.93 18.22 35.54
CA SER A 186 13.98 17.75 34.16
C SER A 186 12.86 18.37 33.34
N ALA A 187 13.21 19.38 32.54
CA ALA A 187 12.34 19.89 31.49
C ALA A 187 12.05 18.73 30.52
N SER A 188 10.81 18.24 30.55
CA SER A 188 10.28 17.37 29.51
C SER A 188 10.57 18.00 28.15
N ALA A 189 11.36 17.32 27.32
CA ALA A 189 11.69 17.78 25.98
C ALA A 189 10.40 18.22 25.26
N PRO A 190 10.39 19.40 24.60
CA PRO A 190 9.22 19.85 23.86
C PRO A 190 8.84 18.78 22.83
N THR A 191 7.57 18.38 22.81
CA THR A 191 7.04 17.43 21.85
C THR A 191 7.21 18.01 20.45
N ARG A 192 8.24 17.54 19.71
CA ARG A 192 8.54 17.99 18.35
C ARG A 192 7.30 17.77 17.49
N GLN A 193 6.70 18.86 17.03
CA GLN A 193 5.60 18.79 16.08
C GLN A 193 6.15 18.26 14.75
N THR A 194 5.70 17.07 14.35
CA THR A 194 6.11 16.49 13.07
C THR A 194 5.49 17.28 11.91
N SER A 195 6.21 17.42 10.82
CA SER A 195 5.69 17.97 9.57
C SER A 195 4.82 16.95 8.83
N GLY A 196 3.93 17.42 7.95
CA GLY A 196 3.14 16.52 7.08
C GLY A 196 4.03 15.65 6.19
N ARG A 197 5.19 16.18 5.79
CA ARG A 197 6.19 15.43 5.03
C ARG A 197 6.76 14.28 5.83
N GLU A 198 7.18 14.49 7.06
CA GLU A 198 7.73 13.42 7.90
C GLU A 198 6.69 12.32 8.15
N ARG A 199 5.43 12.68 8.48
CA ARG A 199 4.35 11.71 8.67
C ARG A 199 4.06 10.90 7.41
N TYR A 200 3.93 11.57 6.28
CA TYR A 200 3.67 10.89 5.01
C TYR A 200 4.84 9.98 4.61
N SER A 201 6.07 10.47 4.68
CA SER A 201 7.28 9.68 4.43
C SER A 201 7.33 8.44 5.31
N ALA A 202 7.03 8.57 6.60
CA ALA A 202 6.94 7.45 7.54
C ALA A 202 5.85 6.46 7.12
N SER A 203 4.67 6.92 6.72
CA SER A 203 3.60 6.03 6.23
C SER A 203 4.01 5.24 4.98
N LYS A 204 4.81 5.84 4.09
CA LYS A 204 5.32 5.20 2.87
C LYS A 204 6.48 4.23 3.14
N ALA A 205 7.31 4.51 4.13
CA ALA A 205 8.28 3.56 4.66
C ALA A 205 7.57 2.34 5.29
N ALA A 206 6.52 2.57 6.09
CA ALA A 206 5.72 1.50 6.69
C ALA A 206 5.03 0.61 5.64
N GLN A 207 4.54 1.19 4.53
CA GLN A 207 4.02 0.41 3.40
C GLN A 207 5.06 -0.54 2.78
N LEU A 208 6.32 -0.13 2.67
CA LEU A 208 7.39 -0.99 2.13
C LEU A 208 7.78 -2.10 3.11
N LEU A 209 7.80 -1.80 4.40
CA LEU A 209 8.00 -2.80 5.45
C LEU A 209 6.84 -3.80 5.51
N SER A 210 5.61 -3.32 5.30
CA SER A 210 4.40 -4.12 5.13
C SER A 210 4.50 -5.04 3.91
N ALA A 211 4.96 -4.53 2.77
CA ALA A 211 5.21 -5.34 1.58
C ALA A 211 6.18 -6.50 1.89
N HIS A 212 7.24 -6.22 2.66
CA HIS A 212 8.20 -7.26 3.06
C HIS A 212 7.65 -8.28 4.04
N TYR A 213 6.84 -7.82 5.00
CA TYR A 213 6.08 -8.74 5.84
C TYR A 213 5.26 -9.71 4.98
N TRP A 214 4.49 -9.18 4.04
CA TRP A 214 3.61 -9.99 3.18
C TRP A 214 4.35 -10.92 2.25
N ARG A 215 5.48 -10.48 1.69
CA ARG A 215 6.43 -11.32 0.94
C ARG A 215 6.78 -12.57 1.76
N ARG A 216 7.16 -12.41 3.02
CA ARG A 216 7.54 -13.55 3.90
C ARG A 216 6.37 -14.44 4.27
N VAL A 217 5.17 -13.86 4.42
CA VAL A 217 3.96 -14.62 4.76
C VAL A 217 3.46 -15.44 3.58
N PHE A 218 3.55 -14.89 2.36
CA PHE A 218 3.07 -15.56 1.14
C PHE A 218 4.15 -16.32 0.38
N SER A 219 5.43 -16.20 0.75
CA SER A 219 6.49 -17.04 0.18
C SER A 219 6.25 -18.49 0.58
N VAL A 220 6.06 -19.35 -0.43
CA VAL A 220 5.97 -20.80 -0.24
C VAL A 220 7.32 -21.27 0.30
N LYS A 221 7.33 -21.96 1.45
CA LYS A 221 8.53 -22.66 1.93
C LYS A 221 8.77 -23.86 1.00
N GLU A 222 9.61 -23.69 -0.01
CA GLU A 222 10.23 -24.83 -0.68
C GLU A 222 11.01 -25.63 0.38
N GLY A 223 10.56 -26.83 0.74
CA GLY A 223 11.37 -27.73 1.58
C GLY A 223 10.69 -28.55 2.67
N THR A 224 9.38 -28.74 2.71
CA THR A 224 8.81 -29.88 3.45
C THR A 224 8.39 -30.97 2.48
N ASN A 225 9.35 -31.81 2.11
CA ASN A 225 9.11 -33.15 1.52
C ASN A 225 8.50 -34.09 2.58
N ALA A 226 7.43 -33.67 3.26
CA ALA A 226 6.58 -34.58 3.99
C ALA A 226 5.53 -35.07 2.99
N ALA A 227 5.55 -36.36 2.69
CA ALA A 227 4.54 -36.98 1.85
C ALA A 227 3.14 -36.61 2.38
N PRO A 228 2.21 -36.14 1.53
CA PRO A 228 0.88 -35.78 1.99
C PRO A 228 0.20 -37.01 2.60
N SER A 229 -0.29 -36.86 3.83
CA SER A 229 -1.16 -37.88 4.43
C SER A 229 -2.44 -37.98 3.59
N ALA A 230 -2.96 -39.19 3.41
CA ALA A 230 -4.06 -39.49 2.49
C ALA A 230 -5.35 -38.68 2.74
N ASP A 231 -5.48 -38.06 3.91
CA ASP A 231 -6.64 -37.27 4.35
C ASP A 231 -6.57 -35.77 3.95
N GLU A 232 -5.42 -35.31 3.42
CA GLU A 232 -5.16 -33.90 3.08
C GLU A 232 -5.43 -33.55 1.60
N THR A 233 -5.90 -34.53 0.83
CA THR A 233 -6.11 -34.47 -0.64
C THR A 233 -7.24 -33.55 -1.10
N ALA A 234 -7.96 -32.89 -0.17
CA ALA A 234 -9.07 -31.97 -0.49
C ALA A 234 -8.77 -30.48 -0.23
N ARG A 235 -7.62 -30.12 0.36
CA ARG A 235 -7.19 -28.71 0.48
C ARG A 235 -6.04 -28.46 -0.48
N SER A 236 -6.30 -27.65 -1.50
CA SER A 236 -5.27 -27.05 -2.35
C SER A 236 -4.15 -26.47 -1.49
N SER A 237 -2.91 -26.83 -1.80
CA SER A 237 -1.74 -26.29 -1.10
C SER A 237 -1.72 -24.76 -1.24
N PRO A 238 -1.37 -24.01 -0.17
CA PRO A 238 -1.37 -22.55 -0.21
C PRO A 238 -0.43 -22.04 -1.31
N ARG A 239 -0.98 -21.24 -2.23
CA ARG A 239 -0.25 -20.70 -3.38
C ARG A 239 0.49 -19.42 -2.99
N ALA A 240 1.57 -19.14 -3.71
CA ALA A 240 2.32 -17.91 -3.56
C ALA A 240 1.50 -16.69 -4.02
N VAL A 241 1.86 -15.50 -3.54
CA VAL A 241 1.23 -14.23 -3.92
C VAL A 241 2.32 -13.21 -4.27
N ASP A 242 2.21 -12.60 -5.44
CA ASP A 242 3.15 -11.57 -5.89
C ASP A 242 2.95 -10.27 -5.10
N ILE A 243 4.06 -9.67 -4.64
CA ILE A 243 4.02 -8.36 -3.96
C ILE A 243 4.76 -7.32 -4.80
N VAL A 244 4.02 -6.31 -5.25
CA VAL A 244 4.52 -5.21 -6.08
C VAL A 244 4.38 -3.90 -5.36
N ALA A 245 5.47 -3.15 -5.23
CA ALA A 245 5.48 -1.80 -4.69
C ALA A 245 5.82 -0.80 -5.81
N VAL A 246 4.88 0.10 -6.14
CA VAL A 246 5.01 1.05 -7.25
C VAL A 246 5.07 2.48 -6.74
N SER A 247 6.08 3.24 -7.16
CA SER A 247 6.19 4.68 -6.92
C SER A 247 5.78 5.42 -8.21
N PRO A 248 4.62 6.11 -8.22
CA PRO A 248 4.11 6.78 -9.43
C PRO A 248 4.91 8.03 -9.82
N GLY A 249 5.85 8.46 -8.99
CA GLY A 249 6.59 9.72 -9.16
C GLY A 249 5.95 10.91 -8.44
N PHE A 250 6.52 12.09 -8.62
CA PHE A 250 5.97 13.32 -8.04
C PHE A 250 4.88 13.87 -8.95
N VAL A 251 3.61 13.65 -8.61
CA VAL A 251 2.46 14.10 -9.42
C VAL A 251 1.74 15.24 -8.71
N PRO A 252 2.11 16.51 -8.96
CA PRO A 252 1.60 17.64 -8.18
C PRO A 252 0.18 18.06 -8.55
N SER A 253 -0.35 17.57 -9.68
CA SER A 253 -1.74 17.76 -10.12
C SER A 253 -2.77 16.90 -9.37
N THR A 254 -2.32 16.01 -8.47
CA THR A 254 -3.20 15.13 -7.71
C THR A 254 -3.93 15.84 -6.59
N ASN A 255 -5.10 15.32 -6.20
CA ASN A 255 -5.84 15.84 -5.05
C ASN A 255 -5.30 15.29 -3.70
N LEU A 256 -4.01 14.92 -3.65
CA LEU A 256 -3.34 14.43 -2.46
C LEU A 256 -3.13 15.55 -1.44
N SER A 257 -2.81 16.77 -1.91
CA SER A 257 -2.65 17.98 -1.09
C SER A 257 -3.97 18.73 -0.88
N ARG A 258 -5.09 18.01 -0.73
CA ARG A 258 -6.42 18.65 -0.70
C ARG A 258 -6.62 19.60 0.48
N ASP A 259 -5.88 19.36 1.56
CA ASP A 259 -5.90 20.13 2.80
C ASP A 259 -4.79 21.19 2.85
N SER A 260 -4.09 21.45 1.74
CA SER A 260 -3.14 22.56 1.63
C SER A 260 -3.85 23.84 1.23
N ASN A 261 -3.34 25.00 1.68
CA ASN A 261 -3.91 26.30 1.34
C ASN A 261 -4.08 26.44 -0.18
N TRP A 262 -5.14 27.11 -0.63
CA TRP A 262 -5.49 27.21 -2.05
C TRP A 262 -4.35 27.76 -2.92
N ILE A 263 -3.50 28.63 -2.37
CA ILE A 263 -2.27 29.14 -3.00
C ILE A 263 -1.25 28.03 -3.23
N ALA A 264 -1.04 27.17 -2.24
CA ALA A 264 -0.15 26.01 -2.36
C ALA A 264 -0.70 25.00 -3.39
N ARG A 265 -2.03 24.82 -3.47
CA ARG A 265 -2.66 23.98 -4.50
C ARG A 265 -2.49 24.58 -5.91
N LEU A 266 -2.58 25.90 -6.05
CA LEU A 266 -2.33 26.61 -7.31
C LEU A 266 -0.85 26.48 -7.73
N LEU A 267 0.09 26.71 -6.81
CA LEU A 267 1.53 26.55 -7.02
C LEU A 267 1.89 25.12 -7.42
N MET A 268 1.37 24.11 -6.71
CA MET A 268 1.59 22.71 -7.05
C MET A 268 1.03 22.39 -8.44
N ARG A 269 -0.21 22.83 -8.74
CA ARG A 269 -0.90 22.48 -9.99
C ARG A 269 -0.36 23.19 -11.24
N TYR A 270 0.10 24.44 -11.13
CA TYR A 270 0.44 25.27 -12.29
C TYR A 270 1.91 25.64 -12.41
N VAL A 271 2.69 25.61 -11.32
CA VAL A 271 4.10 26.00 -11.33
C VAL A 271 5.00 24.77 -11.17
N LEU A 272 4.72 23.94 -10.15
CA LEU A 272 5.56 22.79 -9.83
C LEU A 272 5.32 21.60 -10.77
N SER A 273 4.20 21.58 -11.50
CA SER A 273 3.90 20.62 -12.57
C SER A 273 4.81 20.78 -13.81
N TRP A 274 5.47 21.93 -13.94
CA TRP A 274 6.48 22.20 -14.96
C TRP A 274 7.90 21.86 -14.52
N ALA A 275 8.09 21.45 -13.26
CA ALA A 275 9.41 21.08 -12.79
C ALA A 275 9.86 19.77 -13.48
N PRO A 276 11.15 19.62 -13.84
CA PRO A 276 11.64 18.44 -14.57
C PRO A 276 11.55 17.13 -13.77
N PHE A 277 11.24 17.19 -12.48
CA PHE A 277 11.00 16.04 -11.61
C PHE A 277 9.49 15.69 -11.47
N ALA A 278 8.60 16.53 -12.00
CA ALA A 278 7.17 16.31 -11.95
C ALA A 278 6.73 15.33 -13.05
N VAL A 279 5.89 14.39 -12.65
CA VAL A 279 5.30 13.38 -13.52
C VAL A 279 3.84 13.77 -13.77
N SER A 280 3.37 13.61 -15.00
CA SER A 280 1.99 13.90 -15.33
C SER A 280 1.04 12.92 -14.61
N SER A 281 -0.21 13.33 -14.33
CA SER A 281 -1.22 12.41 -13.78
C SER A 281 -1.42 11.19 -14.68
N ASP A 282 -1.29 11.41 -15.98
CA ASP A 282 -1.39 10.39 -17.00
C ASP A 282 -0.29 9.34 -16.80
N GLU A 283 0.97 9.76 -16.89
CA GLU A 283 2.12 8.87 -16.73
C GLU A 283 2.15 8.16 -15.37
N GLY A 284 1.89 8.89 -14.27
CA GLY A 284 1.87 8.31 -12.92
C GLY A 284 0.80 7.21 -12.76
N ALA A 285 -0.38 7.41 -13.36
CA ALA A 285 -1.44 6.40 -13.37
C ALA A 285 -1.14 5.25 -14.33
N GLY A 286 -0.42 5.51 -15.43
CA GLY A 286 0.09 4.48 -16.33
C GLY A 286 1.06 3.53 -15.62
N ARG A 287 1.96 4.07 -14.78
CA ARG A 287 2.89 3.27 -13.96
C ARG A 287 2.14 2.30 -13.02
N ILE A 288 1.06 2.76 -12.39
CA ILE A 288 0.22 1.91 -11.52
C ILE A 288 -0.52 0.85 -12.35
N ALA A 289 -1.15 1.26 -13.45
CA ALA A 289 -1.94 0.36 -14.30
C ALA A 289 -1.09 -0.78 -14.89
N ARG A 290 0.16 -0.51 -15.28
CA ARG A 290 1.10 -1.52 -15.78
C ARG A 290 1.48 -2.61 -14.76
N CYS A 291 1.31 -2.34 -13.46
CA CYS A 291 1.58 -3.33 -12.42
C CYS A 291 0.42 -4.34 -12.26
N LEU A 292 -0.76 -3.98 -12.75
CA LEU A 292 -1.90 -4.90 -12.80
C LEU A 292 -1.63 -5.93 -13.92
N PRO A 293 -1.98 -7.20 -13.73
CA PRO A 293 -1.75 -8.22 -14.74
C PRO A 293 -2.37 -7.80 -16.08
N PRO A 294 -1.59 -7.72 -17.17
CA PRO A 294 -2.16 -7.76 -18.49
C PRO A 294 -2.51 -9.21 -18.84
N TYR A 295 -3.42 -9.31 -19.81
CA TYR A 295 -3.65 -10.45 -20.69
C TYR A 295 -2.47 -11.43 -20.81
N GLU A 296 -2.63 -12.64 -20.26
CA GLU A 296 -2.07 -13.82 -20.91
C GLU A 296 -3.20 -14.49 -21.68
N ALA A 297 -3.05 -14.54 -23.00
CA ALA A 297 -3.76 -15.53 -23.78
C ALA A 297 -3.32 -16.89 -23.22
N ALA A 298 -4.25 -17.63 -22.64
CA ALA A 298 -4.14 -19.07 -22.64
C ALA A 298 -4.18 -19.54 -24.11
N SER A 299 -3.11 -19.36 -24.86
CA SER A 299 -2.93 -19.91 -26.20
C SER A 299 -2.47 -21.35 -26.05
N ASN A 300 -3.43 -22.20 -25.69
CA ASN A 300 -3.46 -23.58 -26.15
C ASN A 300 -4.61 -23.70 -27.16
N VAL A 301 -4.50 -23.05 -28.32
CA VAL A 301 -5.19 -23.46 -29.55
C VAL A 301 -4.31 -23.08 -30.76
N GLY A 302 -3.69 -24.10 -31.36
CA GLY A 302 -3.33 -24.22 -32.79
C GLY A 302 -2.65 -23.06 -33.52
N ASN A 303 -1.40 -23.30 -33.95
CA ASN A 303 -0.76 -22.78 -35.17
C ASN A 303 -1.27 -21.43 -35.71
N SER A 304 -0.61 -20.33 -35.33
CA SER A 304 -0.35 -19.21 -36.24
C SER A 304 0.79 -18.35 -35.70
N GLU A 305 1.86 -18.26 -36.47
CA GLU A 305 2.98 -17.32 -36.26
C GLU A 305 2.47 -15.88 -36.39
N ALA A 306 2.06 -15.30 -35.27
CA ALA A 306 1.98 -13.85 -35.11
C ALA A 306 2.72 -13.52 -33.81
N THR A 307 3.93 -12.99 -33.94
CA THR A 307 4.78 -12.52 -32.84
C THR A 307 4.12 -11.34 -32.15
N ALA A 308 3.17 -11.62 -31.25
CA ALA A 308 2.75 -10.67 -30.23
C ALA A 308 3.94 -10.50 -29.28
N THR A 309 4.52 -9.30 -29.27
CA THR A 309 5.57 -8.94 -28.31
C THR A 309 5.01 -9.13 -26.90
N ALA A 310 5.50 -10.15 -26.20
CA ALA A 310 5.11 -10.43 -24.81
C ALA A 310 5.33 -9.17 -23.96
N ASP A 311 4.38 -8.85 -23.07
CA ASP A 311 4.55 -7.74 -22.14
C ASP A 311 5.82 -7.98 -21.30
N PRO A 312 6.81 -7.07 -21.33
CA PRO A 312 8.05 -7.22 -20.56
C PRO A 312 7.80 -7.37 -19.06
N LEU A 313 6.74 -6.73 -18.52
CA LEU A 313 6.38 -6.88 -17.11
C LEU A 313 5.77 -8.24 -16.83
N ALA A 314 4.84 -8.74 -17.66
CA ALA A 314 4.32 -10.10 -17.54
C ALA A 314 5.45 -11.16 -17.58
N THR A 315 6.38 -11.01 -18.52
CA THR A 315 7.56 -11.89 -18.64
C THR A 315 8.43 -11.83 -17.39
N LEU A 316 8.68 -10.62 -16.87
CA LEU A 316 9.40 -10.42 -15.62
C LEU A 316 8.68 -11.08 -14.44
N PHE A 317 7.37 -10.89 -14.30
CA PHE A 317 6.59 -11.51 -13.23
C PHE A 317 6.64 -13.04 -13.29
N ALA A 318 6.63 -13.63 -14.48
CA ALA A 318 6.79 -15.07 -14.66
C ALA A 318 8.19 -15.56 -14.26
N SER A 319 9.23 -14.73 -14.46
CA SER A 319 10.62 -15.07 -14.11
C SER A 319 10.99 -14.83 -12.64
N LEU A 320 10.27 -13.96 -11.93
CA LEU A 320 10.59 -13.61 -10.55
C LEU A 320 10.25 -14.76 -9.61
N PRO A 321 11.18 -15.15 -8.70
CA PRO A 321 10.85 -16.13 -7.69
C PRO A 321 9.70 -15.59 -6.83
N PRO A 322 8.76 -16.43 -6.39
CA PRO A 322 7.60 -15.99 -5.60
C PRO A 322 7.99 -15.37 -4.27
N SER A 323 9.26 -15.51 -3.90
CA SER A 323 9.81 -14.94 -2.71
C SER A 323 10.26 -13.50 -2.88
N ASP A 324 10.30 -12.83 -4.04
CA ASP A 324 10.83 -11.46 -4.15
C ASP A 324 9.77 -10.34 -4.22
N ILE A 325 10.14 -9.14 -3.75
CA ILE A 325 9.31 -7.93 -3.93
C ILE A 325 9.77 -7.20 -5.19
N LEU A 326 8.83 -6.93 -6.09
CA LEU A 326 9.07 -6.06 -7.22
C LEU A 326 8.87 -4.60 -6.82
N TYR A 327 9.95 -3.82 -6.72
CA TYR A 327 9.90 -2.38 -6.43
C TYR A 327 10.09 -1.53 -7.68
N ILE A 328 9.01 -0.98 -8.23
CA ILE A 328 9.07 -0.13 -9.43
C ILE A 328 9.16 1.33 -9.01
N SER A 329 10.36 1.91 -9.16
CA SER A 329 10.60 3.34 -9.00
C SER A 329 11.51 3.83 -10.11
N GLN A 330 10.93 4.51 -11.09
CA GLN A 330 11.70 5.17 -12.14
C GLN A 330 11.81 6.67 -11.87
N SER A 331 13.05 7.15 -11.86
CA SER A 331 13.40 8.57 -11.97
C SER A 331 13.29 9.07 -13.42
N SER A 332 13.30 8.19 -14.42
CA SER A 332 13.21 8.55 -15.83
C SER A 332 11.79 8.41 -16.39
N SER A 333 11.45 9.29 -17.33
CA SER A 333 10.22 9.35 -18.10
C SER A 333 10.13 8.29 -19.22
N THR A 334 11.12 7.41 -19.34
CA THR A 334 11.19 6.38 -20.39
C THR A 334 10.26 5.21 -20.05
N PRO A 335 9.39 4.77 -20.98
CA PRO A 335 8.63 3.55 -20.80
C PRO A 335 9.57 2.34 -20.62
N LEU A 336 9.12 1.31 -19.90
CA LEU A 336 9.79 0.00 -19.86
C LEU A 336 9.54 -0.70 -21.19
N ASP A 337 10.27 -0.30 -22.24
CA ASP A 337 10.06 -0.80 -23.60
C ASP A 337 10.82 -2.11 -23.87
N SER A 338 11.61 -2.63 -22.92
CA SER A 338 12.39 -3.86 -23.12
C SER A 338 12.57 -4.72 -21.87
N ALA A 339 12.72 -6.04 -22.06
CA ALA A 339 13.14 -6.97 -21.00
C ALA A 339 14.57 -6.69 -20.52
N ALA A 340 15.43 -6.10 -21.36
CA ALA A 340 16.79 -5.70 -21.01
C ALA A 340 16.82 -4.52 -20.01
N ASP A 341 15.87 -3.59 -20.12
CA ASP A 341 15.60 -2.57 -19.09
C ASP A 341 15.13 -3.16 -17.76
N ALA A 342 14.61 -4.40 -17.82
CA ALA A 342 14.14 -5.15 -16.67
C ALA A 342 15.18 -6.10 -16.06
N GLU A 343 16.24 -6.45 -16.77
CA GLU A 343 17.31 -7.33 -16.26
C GLU A 343 18.56 -6.55 -15.82
N GLY A 344 18.86 -5.41 -16.45
CA GLY A 344 20.15 -4.71 -16.31
C GLY A 344 20.26 -3.65 -15.20
N SER A 345 19.23 -3.48 -14.38
CA SER A 345 19.14 -2.32 -13.49
C SER A 345 18.88 -2.73 -12.04
N SER A 346 19.47 -2.00 -11.09
CA SER A 346 19.14 -2.05 -9.65
C SER A 346 17.67 -1.71 -9.30
N ARG A 347 16.79 -1.63 -10.31
CA ARG A 347 15.33 -1.41 -10.32
C ARG A 347 14.49 -2.45 -9.57
N TYR A 348 15.09 -3.39 -8.82
CA TYR A 348 14.41 -4.51 -8.17
C TYR A 348 14.60 -4.58 -6.66
N ARG A 349 15.33 -3.62 -6.09
CA ARG A 349 15.50 -3.50 -4.64
C ARG A 349 15.00 -2.13 -4.19
N VAL A 350 14.35 -2.11 -3.04
CA VAL A 350 14.05 -0.85 -2.37
C VAL A 350 15.38 -0.18 -2.03
N GLU A 351 15.62 1.00 -2.57
CA GLU A 351 16.89 1.74 -2.41
C GLU A 351 16.71 3.06 -1.67
N GLY A 352 17.63 3.34 -0.75
CA GLY A 352 17.73 4.61 -0.06
C GLY A 352 16.82 4.72 1.17
N GLY A 353 17.20 5.61 2.08
CA GLY A 353 16.61 5.73 3.41
C GLY A 353 16.81 4.47 4.27
N ALA A 354 16.32 4.52 5.50
CA ALA A 354 16.49 3.44 6.47
C ALA A 354 15.92 2.10 5.98
N VAL A 355 14.80 2.14 5.25
CA VAL A 355 14.16 0.94 4.72
C VAL A 355 15.03 0.29 3.64
N GLY A 356 15.56 1.06 2.69
CA GLY A 356 16.40 0.51 1.63
C GLY A 356 17.72 -0.06 2.14
N GLU A 357 18.37 0.63 3.07
CA GLU A 357 19.59 0.12 3.72
C GLU A 357 19.32 -1.16 4.53
N TRP A 358 18.16 -1.24 5.17
CA TRP A 358 17.73 -2.45 5.86
C TRP A 358 17.53 -3.64 4.92
N PHE A 359 16.86 -3.43 3.77
CA PHE A 359 16.70 -4.47 2.75
C PHE A 359 18.05 -4.97 2.22
N LYS A 360 19.01 -4.06 2.01
CA LYS A 360 20.37 -4.42 1.55
C LYS A 360 21.14 -5.23 2.59
N ALA A 361 20.96 -4.92 3.87
CA ALA A 361 21.67 -5.59 4.97
C ALA A 361 21.18 -7.03 5.22
N GLY A 362 20.08 -7.47 4.60
CA GLY A 362 19.49 -8.80 4.86
C GLY A 362 19.06 -8.99 6.31
N ALA A 363 18.76 -7.89 7.01
CA ALA A 363 18.62 -7.87 8.46
C ALA A 363 17.40 -8.68 8.96
N ASN A 364 17.54 -9.19 10.18
CA ASN A 364 16.59 -10.14 10.76
C ASN A 364 15.19 -9.49 10.95
N TRP A 365 14.14 -10.18 10.50
CA TRP A 365 12.76 -9.74 10.70
C TRP A 365 12.38 -9.60 12.17
N GLU A 366 12.92 -10.44 13.05
CA GLU A 366 12.68 -10.35 14.50
C GLU A 366 13.20 -9.04 15.08
N GLU A 367 14.37 -8.58 14.60
CA GLU A 367 14.93 -7.30 14.99
C GLU A 367 14.07 -6.14 14.50
N VAL A 368 13.52 -6.23 13.29
CA VAL A 368 12.58 -5.25 12.78
C VAL A 368 11.28 -5.24 13.57
N GLN A 369 10.71 -6.40 13.90
CA GLN A 369 9.54 -6.45 14.77
C GLN A 369 9.81 -5.84 16.14
N ARG A 370 11.03 -6.04 16.69
CA ARG A 370 11.44 -5.40 17.94
C ARG A 370 11.53 -3.88 17.81
N ILE A 371 12.06 -3.36 16.70
CA ILE A 371 12.22 -1.91 16.47
C ILE A 371 10.88 -1.24 16.15
N LEU A 372 10.09 -1.86 15.28
CA LEU A 372 8.84 -1.31 14.78
C LEU A 372 7.67 -1.56 15.72
N GLY A 373 7.75 -2.57 16.58
CA GLY A 373 6.65 -3.02 17.43
C GLY A 373 5.36 -3.16 16.62
N SER A 374 4.28 -2.63 17.18
CA SER A 374 2.96 -2.60 16.54
C SER A 374 2.81 -1.64 15.34
N ALA A 375 3.90 -1.09 14.79
CA ALA A 375 3.86 -0.38 13.50
C ALA A 375 3.59 -1.32 12.32
N ILE A 376 3.95 -2.61 12.42
CA ILE A 376 3.51 -3.68 11.50
C ILE A 376 2.74 -4.72 12.33
N PRO A 377 1.49 -4.43 12.71
CA PRO A 377 0.73 -5.26 13.64
C PRO A 377 0.27 -6.55 12.98
N THR A 378 0.29 -7.64 13.73
CA THR A 378 -0.26 -8.93 13.32
C THR A 378 -1.78 -8.88 13.25
N ARG A 379 -2.40 -9.82 12.51
CA ARG A 379 -3.86 -9.97 12.50
C ARG A 379 -4.48 -10.07 13.88
N LYS A 380 -3.87 -10.83 14.79
CA LYS A 380 -4.38 -11.03 16.15
C LYS A 380 -4.42 -9.70 16.92
N GLU A 381 -3.37 -8.90 16.80
CA GLU A 381 -3.33 -7.56 17.42
C GLU A 381 -4.41 -6.66 16.83
N MET A 382 -4.52 -6.59 15.50
CA MET A 382 -5.53 -5.74 14.84
C MET A 382 -6.97 -6.18 15.13
N ASP A 383 -7.24 -7.49 15.21
CA ASP A 383 -8.55 -8.03 15.58
C ASP A 383 -8.89 -7.80 17.07
N SER A 384 -7.89 -7.58 17.92
CA SER A 384 -8.06 -7.29 19.35
C SER A 384 -8.27 -5.81 19.66
N TRP A 385 -8.01 -4.94 18.70
CA TRP A 385 -8.35 -3.53 18.84
C TRP A 385 -9.87 -3.42 18.88
N ASP A 386 -10.44 -2.74 19.87
CA ASP A 386 -11.89 -2.48 19.91
C ASP A 386 -12.26 -1.66 18.66
N LEU A 387 -12.79 -2.34 17.64
CA LEU A 387 -13.15 -1.80 16.32
C LEU A 387 -14.62 -1.42 16.23
#